data_AF-A0A939LWP6-F1
#
_entry.id   AF-A0A939LWP6-F1
#
_cell.length_a   1.000
_cell.length_b   1.000
_cell.length_c   1.000
_cell.angle_alpha   90.00
_cell.angle_beta   90.00
_cell.angle_gamma   90.00
#
_symmetry.space_group_name_H-M   'P 1'
#
loop_
_entity.id
_entity.type
_entity.pdbx_description
1 polymer ?
#
loop_
_entity_poly.entity_id
_entity_poly.type
_entity_poly.pdbx_seq_one_letter_code
_entity_poly.pdbx_strand_id
1 'polypeptide(L)'
;MPRQYGPIIQIETDTWIVMREVLSSPKGIIHRVTDVSGAERFLLMRWTAAPADRRLVGIYETIEAAAQAVPGPTTRVPGPPGGSPADAAADMRRRGVTGTGFPG
;
A
#
# COMPACT_ATOMS: atom_id res chain seq x y z
N MET A 1 18.41 13.30 3.59
CA MET A 1 17.85 13.12 2.23
C MET A 1 16.35 13.38 2.30
N PRO A 2 15.84 14.57 1.94
CA PRO A 2 14.39 14.75 1.89
C PRO A 2 13.85 13.81 0.82
N ARG A 3 12.93 12.90 1.20
CA ARG A 3 12.21 12.07 0.23
C ARG A 3 11.52 13.03 -0.73
N GLN A 4 11.98 13.10 -1.98
CA GLN A 4 11.28 13.84 -3.01
C GLN A 4 9.91 13.16 -3.17
N TYR A 5 8.87 13.85 -2.69
CA TYR A 5 7.50 13.52 -3.04
C TYR A 5 7.38 13.73 -4.54
N GLY A 6 6.80 12.76 -5.25
CA GLY A 6 6.42 13.04 -6.63
C GLY A 6 5.37 14.17 -6.65
N PRO A 7 5.18 14.82 -7.80
CA PRO A 7 4.42 16.06 -7.87
C PRO A 7 2.97 15.85 -7.40
N ILE A 8 2.53 16.71 -6.49
CA ILE A 8 1.12 16.90 -6.17
C ILE A 8 0.58 17.87 -7.22
N ILE A 9 -0.30 17.38 -8.07
CA ILE A 9 -0.90 18.18 -9.14
C ILE A 9 -2.33 18.53 -8.71
N GLN A 10 -2.59 19.82 -8.52
CA GLN A 10 -3.95 20.29 -8.28
C GLN A 10 -4.75 20.20 -9.58
N ILE A 11 -5.88 19.51 -9.55
CA ILE A 11 -6.77 19.37 -10.71
C ILE A 11 -8.06 20.17 -10.54
N GLU A 12 -8.47 20.41 -9.29
CA GLU A 12 -9.62 21.23 -8.93
C GLU A 12 -9.31 21.98 -7.62
N THR A 13 -10.18 22.91 -7.23
CA THR A 13 -10.05 23.69 -6.00
C THR A 13 -9.81 22.82 -4.76
N ASP A 14 -10.51 21.69 -4.65
CA ASP A 14 -10.47 20.79 -3.50
C ASP A 14 -9.91 19.40 -3.85
N THR A 15 -9.30 19.24 -5.03
CA THR A 15 -8.84 17.93 -5.52
C THR A 15 -7.42 18.00 -6.04
N TRP A 16 -6.59 17.08 -5.53
CA TRP A 16 -5.20 16.90 -5.95
C TRP A 16 -4.92 15.46 -6.35
N ILE A 17 -4.05 15.27 -7.34
CA ILE A 17 -3.53 13.98 -7.74
C ILE A 17 -2.08 13.86 -7.28
N VAL A 18 -1.73 12.73 -6.67
CA VAL A 18 -0.35 12.41 -6.31
C VAL A 18 0.24 11.47 -7.34
N MET A 19 1.25 11.97 -8.05
CA MET A 19 2.13 11.19 -8.89
C MET A 19 3.38 10.83 -8.07
N ARG A 20 3.91 9.61 -8.20
CA ARG A 20 5.17 9.23 -7.54
C ARG A 20 6.26 8.89 -8.55
N GLU A 21 6.17 7.71 -9.15
CA GLU A 21 7.31 7.12 -9.87
C GLU A 21 7.26 7.37 -11.38
N VAL A 22 6.06 7.43 -11.94
CA VAL A 22 5.84 7.64 -13.37
C VAL A 22 4.77 8.71 -13.48
N LEU A 23 5.07 9.81 -14.17
CA LEU A 23 4.13 10.90 -14.43
C LEU A 23 2.86 10.41 -15.17
N SER A 24 2.94 9.24 -15.81
CA SER A 24 1.82 8.57 -16.49
C SER A 24 0.98 7.68 -15.57
N SER A 25 1.37 7.45 -14.31
CA SER A 25 0.69 6.53 -13.39
C SER A 25 0.37 7.19 -12.06
N PRO A 26 -0.84 7.78 -11.92
CA PRO A 26 -1.27 8.36 -10.66
C PRO A 26 -1.43 7.25 -9.61
N LYS A 27 -1.04 7.54 -8.37
CA LYS A 27 -1.09 6.56 -7.27
C LYS A 27 -2.16 6.89 -6.24
N GLY A 28 -2.46 8.16 -6.06
CA GLY A 28 -3.48 8.63 -5.12
C GLY A 28 -4.20 9.87 -5.63
N ILE A 29 -5.41 10.05 -5.14
CA ILE A 29 -6.18 11.29 -5.25
C ILE A 29 -6.50 11.76 -3.85
N ILE A 30 -6.34 13.05 -3.60
CA ILE A 30 -6.62 13.70 -2.32
C ILE A 30 -7.79 14.63 -2.54
N HIS A 31 -8.82 14.53 -1.70
CA HIS A 31 -9.93 15.46 -1.67
C HIS A 31 -9.93 16.24 -0.36
N ARG A 32 -10.04 17.57 -0.43
CA ARG A 32 -10.32 18.40 0.74
C ARG A 32 -11.83 18.38 0.97
N VAL A 33 -12.20 18.09 2.20
CA VAL A 33 -13.58 18.17 2.69
C VAL A 33 -13.57 18.93 4.00
N THR A 34 -14.65 19.68 4.23
CA THR A 34 -14.89 20.32 5.52
C THR A 34 -15.80 19.42 6.33
N ASP A 35 -15.35 19.00 7.49
CA ASP A 35 -16.15 18.19 8.42
C ASP A 35 -17.28 19.05 9.04
N VAL A 36 -18.26 18.41 9.69
CA VAL A 36 -19.39 19.08 10.37
C VAL A 36 -18.95 20.05 11.48
N SER A 37 -17.71 19.90 11.95
CA SER A 37 -17.06 20.79 12.91
C SER A 37 -16.44 22.04 12.29
N GLY A 38 -16.43 22.15 10.95
CA GLY A 38 -15.72 23.21 10.22
C GLY A 38 -14.23 22.93 10.00
N ALA A 39 -13.70 21.80 10.47
CA ALA A 39 -12.31 21.44 10.29
C ALA A 39 -12.04 20.93 8.85
N GLU A 40 -10.94 21.38 8.25
CA GLU A 40 -10.47 20.85 6.98
C GLU A 40 -9.89 19.44 7.16
N ARG A 41 -10.32 18.52 6.30
CA ARG A 41 -9.87 17.14 6.28
C ARG A 41 -9.51 16.75 4.85
N PHE A 42 -8.44 16.00 4.72
CA PHE A 42 -7.89 15.55 3.45
C PHE A 42 -8.10 14.05 3.33
N LEU A 43 -9.04 13.65 2.47
CA LEU A 43 -9.36 12.27 2.17
C LEU A 43 -8.38 11.76 1.12
N LEU A 44 -7.52 10.82 1.50
CA LEU A 44 -6.68 10.11 0.54
C LEU A 44 -7.47 8.91 0.00
N MET A 45 -7.67 8.87 -1.31
CA MET A 45 -8.21 7.72 -2.00
C MET A 45 -7.15 7.11 -2.92
N ARG A 46 -7.21 5.78 -3.07
CA ARG A 46 -6.41 5.05 -4.04
C ARG A 46 -6.85 5.44 -5.45
N TRP A 47 -5.90 5.81 -6.30
CA TRP A 47 -6.21 6.10 -7.69
C TRP A 47 -6.69 4.84 -8.43
N THR A 48 -7.77 4.98 -9.19
CA THR A 48 -8.28 3.97 -10.13
C THR A 48 -8.96 4.68 -11.29
N ALA A 49 -8.84 4.11 -12.50
CA ALA A 49 -9.42 4.68 -13.72
C ALA A 49 -10.95 4.75 -13.64
N ALA A 50 -11.59 3.72 -13.09
CA ALA A 50 -13.00 3.73 -12.74
C ALA A 50 -13.20 4.47 -11.41
N PRO A 51 -13.96 5.58 -11.38
CA PRO A 51 -14.20 6.34 -10.14
C PRO A 51 -14.87 5.51 -9.05
N ALA A 52 -15.76 4.57 -9.43
CA ALA A 52 -16.47 3.70 -8.51
C ALA A 52 -15.54 2.73 -7.74
N ASP A 53 -14.37 2.41 -8.29
CA ASP A 53 -13.40 1.52 -7.65
C ASP A 53 -12.40 2.25 -6.76
N ARG A 54 -12.48 3.60 -6.69
CA ARG A 54 -11.62 4.40 -5.83
C ARG A 54 -11.98 4.12 -4.38
N ARG A 55 -11.03 3.58 -3.63
CA ARG A 55 -11.21 3.27 -2.21
C ARG A 55 -10.53 4.30 -1.34
N LEU A 56 -11.21 4.71 -0.27
CA LEU A 56 -10.60 5.52 0.79
C LEU A 56 -9.46 4.74 1.44
N VAL A 57 -8.30 5.38 1.54
CA VAL A 57 -7.11 4.85 2.21
C VAL A 57 -7.01 5.41 3.62
N GLY A 58 -7.32 6.70 3.78
CA GLY A 58 -7.26 7.37 5.07
C GLY A 58 -7.75 8.81 5.03
N ILE A 59 -7.89 9.40 6.21
CA ILE A 59 -8.28 10.79 6.42
C ILE A 59 -7.14 11.47 7.17
N TYR A 60 -6.71 12.64 6.70
CA TYR A 60 -5.58 13.38 7.23
C TYR A 60 -5.97 14.83 7.53
N GLU A 61 -5.22 15.48 8.42
CA GLU A 61 -5.42 16.89 8.76
C GLU A 61 -4.69 17.83 7.81
N THR A 62 -3.68 17.35 7.07
CA THR A 62 -2.93 18.14 6.11
C THR A 62 -2.70 17.41 4.80
N ILE A 63 -2.53 18.18 3.72
CA ILE A 63 -2.26 17.66 2.38
C ILE A 63 -0.91 16.92 2.32
N GLU A 64 0.09 17.38 3.07
CA GLU A 64 1.42 16.77 3.12
C GLU A 64 1.37 15.40 3.80
N ALA A 65 0.58 15.26 4.86
CA ALA A 65 0.38 13.99 5.55
C ALA A 65 -0.34 12.98 4.64
N ALA A 66 -1.35 13.43 3.90
CA ALA A 66 -2.03 12.60 2.90
C ALA A 66 -1.07 12.18 1.77
N ALA A 67 -0.25 13.10 1.24
CA ALA A 67 0.73 12.80 0.19
C ALA A 67 1.83 11.82 0.67
N GLN A 68 2.24 11.93 1.94
CA GLN A 68 3.18 11.00 2.58
C GLN A 68 2.61 9.58 2.67
N ALA A 69 1.33 9.47 2.99
CA ALA A 69 0.66 8.20 3.19
C ALA A 69 0.29 7.47 1.89
N VAL A 70 0.44 8.11 0.73
CA VAL A 70 0.31 7.44 -0.57
C VAL A 70 1.26 6.25 -0.60
N PRO A 71 0.75 5.01 -0.75
CA PRO A 71 1.59 3.83 -0.77
C PRO A 71 2.68 3.97 -1.82
N GLY A 72 3.93 3.82 -1.40
CA GLY A 72 5.04 3.59 -2.31
C GLY A 72 4.85 2.27 -3.08
N PRO A 73 5.75 1.92 -3.99
CA PRO A 73 5.65 0.65 -4.69
C PRO A 73 5.48 -0.45 -3.65
N THR A 74 4.33 -1.13 -3.70
CA THR A 74 4.29 -2.51 -3.26
C THR A 74 5.22 -3.20 -4.23
N THR A 75 6.50 -3.29 -3.86
CA THR A 75 7.27 -4.47 -4.19
C THR A 75 6.47 -5.59 -3.55
N ARG A 76 5.48 -6.10 -4.30
CA ARG A 76 4.95 -7.42 -4.03
C ARG A 76 6.16 -8.28 -4.27
N VAL A 77 6.92 -8.56 -3.21
CA VAL A 77 7.84 -9.69 -3.23
C VAL A 77 6.92 -10.83 -3.63
N PRO A 78 7.11 -11.46 -4.80
CA PRO A 78 6.36 -12.66 -5.12
C PRO A 78 6.77 -13.65 -4.03
N GLY A 79 5.93 -13.81 -3.01
CA GLY A 79 6.04 -14.98 -2.15
C GLY A 79 5.92 -16.19 -3.09
N PRO A 80 6.77 -17.21 -2.93
CA PRO A 80 6.70 -18.39 -3.77
C PRO A 80 5.25 -18.92 -3.74
N PRO A 81 4.74 -19.42 -4.88
CA PRO A 81 3.38 -19.93 -4.95
C PRO A 81 3.24 -21.13 -4.01
N GLY A 82 2.55 -20.93 -2.88
CA GLY A 82 2.23 -21.98 -1.92
C GLY A 82 3.29 -22.16 -0.84
N GLY A 83 2.96 -21.76 0.38
CA GLY A 83 3.75 -22.09 1.56
C GLY A 83 3.56 -21.07 2.68
N SER A 84 2.49 -21.21 3.44
CA SER A 84 2.46 -20.60 4.77
C SER A 84 3.65 -21.15 5.58
N PRO A 85 4.36 -20.34 6.39
CA PRO A 85 5.44 -20.85 7.26
C PRO A 85 4.96 -21.90 8.26
N ALA A 86 3.65 -21.97 8.49
CA ALA A 86 2.99 -23.01 9.28
C ALA A 86 3.02 -24.41 8.61
N ASP A 87 2.99 -24.48 7.27
CA ASP A 87 3.03 -25.76 6.54
C ASP A 87 4.45 -26.37 6.52
N ALA A 88 5.49 -25.54 6.43
CA ALA A 88 6.88 -26.00 6.44
C ALA A 88 7.27 -26.65 7.78
N ALA A 89 6.77 -26.12 8.90
CA ALA A 89 6.99 -26.70 10.23
C ALA A 89 6.26 -28.04 10.43
N ALA A 90 5.15 -28.26 9.71
CA ALA A 90 4.39 -29.50 9.77
C ALA A 90 5.03 -30.63 8.94
N ASP A 91 5.69 -30.33 7.80
CA ASP A 91 6.41 -31.34 6.99
C ASP A 91 7.67 -31.85 7.72
N MET A 92 8.38 -30.95 8.41
CA MET A 92 9.62 -31.29 9.11
C MET A 92 9.38 -32.17 10.36
N ARG A 93 8.22 -32.03 11.02
CA ARG A 93 7.79 -32.94 12.09
C ARG A 93 7.33 -34.31 11.58
N ARG A 94 6.94 -34.41 10.31
CA ARG A 94 6.45 -35.67 9.72
C ARG A 94 7.58 -36.56 9.20
N ARG A 95 8.73 -35.98 8.83
CA ARG A 95 9.95 -36.72 8.50
C ARG A 95 10.80 -36.97 9.74
N GLY A 96 10.24 -37.74 10.68
CA GLY A 96 11.04 -38.43 11.67
C GLY A 96 11.95 -39.45 10.98
N VAL A 97 13.14 -39.01 10.54
CA VAL A 97 14.26 -39.92 10.28
C VAL A 97 14.92 -40.17 11.62
N THR A 98 14.35 -41.14 12.33
CA THR A 98 15.01 -41.86 13.41
C THR A 98 16.16 -42.62 12.77
N GLY A 99 17.38 -42.32 13.20
CA GLY A 99 18.54 -43.13 12.83
C GLY A 99 18.41 -44.55 13.38
N THR A 100 18.88 -45.52 12.61
CA THR A 100 19.32 -46.82 13.13
C THR A 100 20.14 -47.55 12.05
N GLY A 101 21.44 -47.75 12.32
CA GLY A 101 22.17 -49.02 12.19
C GLY A 101 22.35 -49.70 10.82
N PHE A 102 23.63 -49.97 10.51
CA PHE A 102 24.21 -51.13 9.77
C PHE A 102 23.50 -52.49 10.02
N PRO A 103 23.76 -53.63 9.29
CA PRO A 103 24.94 -53.97 8.45
C PRO A 103 24.68 -54.72 7.12
N GLY A 104 25.76 -55.00 6.38
CA GLY A 104 25.85 -55.93 5.25
C GLY A 104 27.24 -55.95 4.65
#